data_AF-W9YKC1-F1
#
_entry.id   AF-W9YKC1-F1
#
_cell.length_a   1.000
_cell.length_b   1.000
_cell.length_c   1.000
_cell.angle_alpha   90.00
_cell.angle_beta   90.00
_cell.angle_gamma   90.00
#
_symmetry.space_group_name_H-M   'P 1'
#
loop_
_entity.id
_entity.type
_entity.pdbx_description
1 polymer ?
#
loop_
_entity_poly.entity_id
_entity_poly.type
_entity_poly.pdbx_seq_one_letter_code
_entity_poly.pdbx_strand_id
1 'polypeptide(L)'
;RVERGKVPLGTAIFVGLRAFVHLWQRQLLLHSPLPEIALRLGLSSPAAPPAGGLPLPGTGMTPYPSLIWALSIGSPAKHVNWASVHGNVPILLGPVVVIGLLNNAVKSWNTLAFDAPM
;
A
#
# COMPACT_ATOMS: atom_id res chain seq x y z
N ARG A 1 3.88 10.93 -37.64
CA ARG A 1 2.88 11.20 -36.58
C ARG A 1 3.10 10.14 -35.50
N VAL A 2 3.85 10.47 -34.45
CA VAL A 2 4.08 9.54 -33.34
C VAL A 2 2.72 9.29 -32.69
N GLU A 3 2.21 8.06 -32.78
CA GLU A 3 1.02 7.68 -32.02
C GLU A 3 1.31 7.99 -30.56
N ARG A 4 0.48 8.84 -29.95
CA ARG A 4 0.55 9.09 -28.51
C ARG A 4 0.37 7.73 -27.84
N GLY A 5 1.47 7.12 -27.44
CA GLY A 5 1.58 5.77 -26.89
C GLY A 5 0.92 5.66 -25.52
N LYS A 6 -0.39 5.92 -25.47
CA LYS A 6 -1.25 5.49 -24.38
C LYS A 6 -1.45 4.00 -24.63
N VAL A 7 -0.72 3.16 -23.92
CA VAL A 7 -1.08 1.75 -23.78
C VAL A 7 -2.14 1.73 -22.66
N PRO A 8 -3.46 1.76 -22.98
CA PRO A 8 -4.49 1.90 -21.97
C PRO A 8 -4.44 0.74 -20.97
N LEU A 9 -4.05 -0.45 -21.45
CA LEU A 9 -3.88 -1.65 -20.64
C LEU A 9 -2.74 -1.50 -19.61
N GLY A 10 -1.56 -1.03 -20.03
CA GLY A 10 -0.42 -0.81 -19.12
C GLY A 10 -0.70 0.25 -18.07
N THR A 11 -1.44 1.31 -18.46
CA THR A 11 -1.86 2.37 -17.55
C THR A 11 -2.90 1.87 -16.55
N ALA A 12 -3.92 1.14 -17.01
CA ALA A 12 -4.95 0.56 -16.14
C ALA A 12 -4.36 -0.44 -15.13
N ILE A 13 -3.45 -1.31 -15.57
CA ILE A 13 -2.74 -2.25 -14.71
C ILE A 13 -1.85 -1.51 -13.71
N PHE A 14 -1.15 -0.46 -14.14
CA PHE A 14 -0.34 0.37 -13.23
C PHE A 14 -1.18 1.03 -12.14
N VAL A 15 -2.30 1.65 -12.51
CA VAL A 15 -3.23 2.27 -11.55
C VAL A 15 -3.86 1.22 -10.64
N GLY A 16 -4.27 0.08 -11.20
CA GLY A 16 -4.85 -1.05 -10.47
C GLY A 16 -3.90 -1.63 -9.42
N LEU A 17 -2.65 -1.94 -9.79
CA LEU A 17 -1.66 -2.45 -8.84
C LEU A 17 -1.34 -1.42 -7.75
N ARG A 18 -1.29 -0.13 -8.09
CA ARG A 18 -1.08 0.93 -7.10
C ARG A 18 -2.25 0.98 -6.11
N ALA A 19 -3.49 0.97 -6.58
CA ALA A 19 -4.66 0.96 -5.71
C ALA A 19 -4.73 -0.31 -4.84
N PHE A 20 -4.49 -1.47 -5.44
CA PHE A 20 -4.49 -2.76 -4.75
C PHE A 20 -3.52 -2.79 -3.56
N VAL A 21 -2.31 -2.26 -3.74
CA VAL A 21 -1.30 -2.19 -2.68
C VAL A 21 -1.80 -1.42 -1.44
N HIS A 22 -2.58 -0.36 -1.59
CA HIS A 22 -3.12 0.39 -0.43
C HIS A 22 -4.33 -0.27 0.20
N LEU A 23 -5.14 -0.97 -0.60
CA LEU A 23 -6.23 -1.78 -0.07
C LEU A 23 -5.67 -2.96 0.74
N TRP A 24 -4.63 -3.61 0.24
CA TRP A 24 -3.91 -4.68 0.92
C TRP A 24 -3.25 -4.17 2.21
N GLN A 25 -2.56 -3.03 2.14
CA GLN A 25 -1.96 -2.39 3.33
C GLN A 25 -3.02 -2.07 4.39
N ARG A 26 -4.21 -1.61 3.99
CA ARG A 26 -5.34 -1.40 4.91
C ARG A 26 -5.82 -2.70 5.55
N GLN A 27 -5.91 -3.79 4.79
CA GLN A 27 -6.30 -5.09 5.34
C GLN A 27 -5.28 -5.60 6.36
N LEU A 28 -3.98 -5.45 6.08
CA LEU A 28 -2.92 -5.81 7.04
C LEU A 28 -2.98 -4.98 8.32
N LEU A 29 -3.24 -3.68 8.23
CA LEU A 29 -3.38 -2.80 9.41
C LEU A 29 -4.65 -3.10 10.24
N LEU A 30 -5.69 -3.67 9.63
CA LEU A 30 -6.95 -4.04 10.33
C LEU A 30 -6.91 -5.47 10.89
N HIS A 31 -6.29 -6.39 10.17
CA HIS A 31 -6.27 -7.82 10.46
C HIS A 31 -4.85 -8.34 10.43
N SER A 32 -3.97 -7.69 11.19
CA SER A 32 -2.56 -8.05 11.22
C SER A 32 -2.43 -9.53 11.59
N PRO A 33 -1.76 -10.36 10.77
CA PRO A 33 -1.57 -11.78 11.06
C PRO A 33 -0.47 -12.00 12.12
N LEU A 34 0.26 -10.95 12.48
CA LEU A 34 1.40 -11.01 13.38
C LEU A 34 1.09 -11.50 14.78
N PRO A 35 0.02 -11.08 15.46
CA PRO A 35 -0.34 -11.63 16.76
C PRO A 35 -0.56 -13.14 16.69
N GLU A 36 -1.21 -13.64 15.64
CA GLU A 36 -1.47 -15.07 15.47
C GLU A 36 -0.17 -15.84 15.17
N ILE A 37 0.71 -15.30 14.33
CA ILE A 37 2.00 -15.91 14.01
C ILE A 37 2.93 -15.87 15.22
N ALA A 38 2.99 -14.76 15.97
CA ALA A 38 3.77 -14.60 17.19
C ALA A 38 3.36 -15.63 18.25
N LEU A 39 2.05 -15.80 18.47
CA LEU A 39 1.52 -16.83 19.38
C LEU A 39 1.92 -18.24 18.94
N ARG A 40 1.86 -18.55 17.64
CA ARG A 40 2.30 -19.86 17.10
C ARG A 40 3.80 -20.10 17.25
N LEU A 41 4.62 -19.05 17.28
CA LEU A 41 6.07 -19.11 17.47
C LEU A 41 6.49 -19.02 18.95
N GLY A 42 5.55 -18.96 19.89
CA GLY A 42 5.83 -18.80 21.33
C GLY A 42 6.37 -17.42 21.70
N LEU A 43 6.19 -16.42 20.83
CA LEU A 43 6.56 -15.03 21.06
C LEU A 43 5.42 -14.27 21.72
N SER A 44 5.75 -13.21 22.45
CA SER A 44 4.73 -12.33 23.04
C SER A 44 3.93 -11.64 21.94
N SER A 45 2.62 -11.49 22.17
CA SER A 45 1.76 -10.75 21.24
C SER A 45 2.28 -9.32 21.09
N PRO A 46 2.29 -8.75 19.87
CA PRO A 46 2.67 -7.36 19.66
C PRO A 46 1.86 -6.39 20.52
N ALA A 47 2.53 -5.33 20.98
CA ALA A 47 1.89 -4.26 21.74
C ALA A 47 0.81 -3.58 20.88
N ALA A 48 -0.32 -3.23 21.49
CA ALA A 48 -1.37 -2.52 20.78
C ALA A 48 -0.86 -1.15 20.28
N PRO A 49 -1.22 -0.73 19.06
CA PRO A 49 -0.78 0.55 18.51
C PRO A 49 -1.26 1.72 19.39
N PRO A 50 -0.50 2.83 19.47
CA PRO A 50 -0.85 3.97 20.30
C PRO A 50 -2.27 4.49 20.01
N ALA A 51 -3.08 4.65 21.05
CA ALA A 51 -4.47 5.09 20.92
C ALA A 51 -4.64 6.60 20.65
N GLY A 52 -3.56 7.38 20.70
CA GLY A 52 -3.60 8.84 20.54
C GLY A 52 -3.75 9.31 19.09
N GLY A 53 -4.54 10.36 18.87
CA GLY A 53 -4.65 11.08 17.59
C GLY A 53 -6.09 11.38 17.17
N LEU A 54 -6.25 12.23 16.16
CA LEU A 54 -7.56 12.49 15.53
C LEU A 54 -7.95 11.26 14.67
N PRO A 55 -9.09 10.60 14.95
CA PRO A 55 -9.55 9.51 14.12
C PRO A 55 -9.90 10.04 12.72
N LEU A 56 -9.39 9.38 11.68
CA LEU A 56 -9.91 9.57 10.33
C LEU A 56 -11.24 8.81 10.24
N PRO A 57 -12.38 9.50 10.10
CA PRO A 57 -13.67 8.84 10.07
C PRO A 57 -13.77 7.87 8.88
N GLY A 58 -14.36 6.71 9.12
CA GLY A 58 -14.63 5.70 8.07
C GLY A 58 -13.49 4.74 7.75
N THR A 59 -12.33 4.82 8.40
CA THR A 59 -11.22 3.87 8.16
C THR A 59 -11.38 2.54 8.90
N GLY A 60 -12.06 2.55 10.05
CA GLY A 60 -12.20 1.39 10.95
C GLY A 60 -10.93 1.06 11.75
N MET A 61 -9.90 1.91 11.68
CA MET A 61 -8.61 1.72 12.35
C MET A 61 -8.46 2.69 13.53
N THR A 62 -7.50 2.43 14.42
CA THR A 62 -7.08 3.41 15.44
C THR A 62 -6.45 4.66 14.77
N PRO A 63 -6.36 5.80 15.46
CA PRO A 63 -5.92 7.06 14.85
C PRO A 63 -4.54 6.97 14.20
N TYR A 64 -3.61 6.26 14.84
CA TYR A 64 -2.23 6.16 14.38
C TYR A 64 -2.06 5.31 13.10
N PRO A 65 -2.58 4.07 12.99
CA PRO A 65 -2.64 3.32 11.73
C PRO A 65 -3.42 4.03 10.62
N SER A 66 -4.48 4.77 10.97
CA SER A 66 -5.22 5.57 9.99
C SER A 66 -4.35 6.64 9.33
N LEU A 67 -3.51 7.32 10.12
CA LEU A 67 -2.57 8.32 9.64
C LEU A 67 -1.49 7.69 8.75
N ILE A 68 -0.92 6.56 9.18
CA ILE A 68 0.06 5.80 8.36
C ILE A 68 -0.55 5.43 7.02
N TRP A 69 -1.78 4.91 7.03
CA TRP A 69 -2.48 4.54 5.81
C TRP A 69 -2.72 5.77 4.92
N ALA A 70 -3.20 6.88 5.46
CA ALA A 70 -3.43 8.11 4.71
C ALA A 70 -2.15 8.69 4.08
N LEU A 71 -1.05 8.73 4.84
CA LEU A 71 0.26 9.16 4.35
C LEU A 71 0.78 8.24 3.24
N SER A 72 0.45 6.94 3.30
CA SER A 72 0.85 5.97 2.29
C SER A 72 0.24 6.22 0.91
N ILE A 73 -0.91 6.91 0.83
CA ILE A 73 -1.69 7.14 -0.40
C ILE A 73 -1.12 8.29 -1.24
N GLY A 74 -0.45 9.27 -0.61
CA GLY A 74 -0.03 10.52 -1.29
C GLY A 74 0.95 10.30 -2.45
N SER A 75 2.02 9.54 -2.24
CA SER A 75 3.00 9.19 -3.29
C SER A 75 2.39 8.43 -4.49
N PRO A 76 1.58 7.38 -4.28
CA PRO A 76 0.86 6.68 -5.35
C PRO A 76 -0.13 7.56 -6.10
N ALA A 77 -0.90 8.40 -5.39
CA ALA A 77 -1.82 9.34 -6.03
C ALA A 77 -1.09 10.29 -6.97
N LYS A 78 0.08 10.79 -6.56
CA LYS A 78 0.98 11.57 -7.43
C LYS A 78 1.40 10.79 -8.67
N HIS A 79 1.82 9.52 -8.51
CA HIS A 79 2.27 8.68 -9.63
C HIS A 79 1.12 8.34 -10.60
N VAL A 80 -0.08 8.07 -10.09
CA VAL A 80 -1.28 7.82 -10.91
C VAL A 80 -1.67 9.07 -11.68
N ASN A 81 -1.65 10.24 -11.03
CA ASN A 81 -1.94 11.52 -11.69
C ASN A 81 -0.91 11.84 -12.78
N TRP A 82 0.39 11.64 -12.48
CA TRP A 82 1.44 11.83 -13.47
C TRP A 82 1.28 10.88 -14.66
N ALA A 83 1.07 9.58 -14.41
CA ALA A 83 0.91 8.58 -15.46
C ALA A 83 -0.34 8.81 -16.33
N SER A 84 -1.43 9.30 -15.75
CA SER A 84 -2.71 9.47 -16.45
C SER A 84 -2.80 10.80 -17.21
N VAL A 85 -2.23 11.88 -16.65
CA VAL A 85 -2.41 13.25 -17.16
C VAL A 85 -1.18 13.76 -17.92
N HIS A 86 0.03 13.40 -17.49
CA HIS A 86 1.29 13.97 -18.00
C HIS A 86 2.21 12.95 -18.69
N GLY A 87 1.94 11.65 -18.52
CA GLY A 87 2.77 10.58 -19.03
C GLY A 87 2.67 10.43 -20.55
N ASN A 88 3.70 10.90 -21.26
CA ASN A 88 3.89 10.60 -22.70
C ASN A 88 4.79 9.38 -22.94
N VAL A 89 5.26 8.73 -21.87
CA VAL A 89 6.13 7.54 -21.95
C VAL A 89 5.26 6.29 -21.94
N PRO A 90 5.41 5.38 -22.92
CA PRO A 90 4.67 4.13 -22.94
C PRO A 90 5.00 3.30 -21.71
N ILE A 91 3.96 2.96 -20.94
CA ILE A 91 4.09 2.12 -19.75
C ILE A 91 4.15 0.66 -20.19
N LEU A 92 5.34 0.07 -20.14
CA LEU A 92 5.52 -1.36 -20.42
C LEU A 92 4.92 -2.23 -19.30
N LEU A 93 4.18 -3.26 -19.71
CA LEU A 93 3.48 -4.17 -18.80
C LEU A 93 4.42 -4.94 -17.87
N GLY A 94 5.51 -5.48 -18.39
CA GLY A 94 6.47 -6.28 -17.61
C GLY A 94 7.03 -5.52 -16.39
N PRO A 95 7.66 -4.35 -16.59
CA PRO A 95 8.15 -3.52 -15.49
C PRO A 95 7.08 -3.12 -14.49
N VAL A 96 5.85 -2.81 -14.94
CA VAL A 96 4.75 -2.44 -14.04
C VAL A 96 4.39 -3.56 -13.07
N VAL A 97 4.26 -4.79 -13.57
CA VAL A 97 3.92 -5.94 -12.74
C VAL A 97 5.03 -6.19 -11.71
N VAL A 98 6.29 -6.19 -12.15
CA VAL A 98 7.44 -6.41 -11.25
C VAL A 98 7.52 -5.33 -10.16
N ILE A 99 7.41 -4.05 -10.54
CA ILE A 99 7.46 -2.93 -9.60
C ILE A 99 6.27 -2.97 -8.64
N GLY A 100 5.08 -3.35 -9.12
CA GLY A 100 3.90 -3.45 -8.28
C GLY A 100 4.01 -4.58 -7.25
N LEU A 101 4.51 -5.75 -7.65
CA LEU A 101 4.77 -6.87 -6.74
C LEU A 101 5.82 -6.52 -5.70
N LEU A 102 6.95 -5.92 -6.11
CA LEU A 102 7.99 -5.50 -5.19
C LEU A 102 7.48 -4.46 -4.20
N ASN A 103 6.72 -3.47 -4.66
CA ASN A 103 6.09 -2.48 -3.77
C ASN A 103 5.13 -3.14 -2.79
N ASN A 104 4.36 -4.14 -3.23
CA ASN A 104 3.46 -4.86 -2.34
C ASN A 104 4.23 -5.62 -1.25
N ALA A 105 5.29 -6.33 -1.63
CA ALA A 105 6.15 -7.05 -0.70
C ALA A 105 6.81 -6.13 0.33
N VAL A 106 7.43 -5.03 -0.13
CA VAL A 106 8.11 -4.07 0.74
C VAL A 106 7.14 -3.34 1.66
N LYS A 107 5.96 -2.94 1.16
CA LYS A 107 4.93 -2.33 2.02
C LYS A 107 4.34 -3.31 3.01
N SER A 108 4.15 -4.57 2.61
CA SER A 108 3.70 -5.63 3.53
C SER A 108 4.74 -5.82 4.63
N TRP A 109 6.02 -5.93 4.28
CA TRP A 109 7.11 -6.02 5.26
C TRP A 109 7.11 -4.81 6.20
N ASN A 110 7.08 -3.58 5.69
CA ASN A 110 7.09 -2.38 6.53
C ASN A 110 5.87 -2.30 7.46
N THR A 111 4.70 -2.75 6.99
CA THR A 111 3.48 -2.80 7.81
C THR A 111 3.60 -3.85 8.91
N LEU A 112 4.17 -5.02 8.58
CA LEU A 112 4.42 -6.08 9.55
C LEU A 112 5.52 -5.68 10.56
N ALA A 113 6.60 -5.04 10.11
CA ALA A 113 7.65 -4.56 11.01
C ALA A 113 7.14 -3.48 11.97
N PHE A 114 6.17 -2.68 11.54
CA PHE A 114 5.47 -1.73 12.42
C PHE A 114 4.62 -2.44 13.49
N ASP A 115 3.97 -3.54 13.12
CA ASP A 115 3.14 -4.36 14.02
C ASP A 115 3.95 -5.42 14.79
N ALA A 116 5.28 -5.46 14.69
CA ALA A 116 6.11 -6.45 15.38
C ALA A 116 6.29 -6.07 16.87
N PRO A 117 6.39 -7.05 17.79
CA PRO A 117 6.70 -6.78 19.18
C PRO A 117 8.14 -6.22 19.28
N MET A 118 8.28 -4.99 19.79
CA MET A 118 9.55 -4.48 20.33
C MET A 118 9.67 -4.86 21.80
#